data_AF-A0A0Q6E610-F1
#
_entry.id   AF-A0A0Q6E610-F1
#
_cell.length_a   1.000
_cell.length_b   1.000
_cell.length_c   1.000
_cell.angle_alpha   90.00
_cell.angle_beta   90.00
_cell.angle_gamma   90.00
#
_symmetry.space_group_name_H-M   'P 1'
#
loop_
_entity.id
_entity.type
_entity.pdbx_description
1 polymer ?
#
loop_
_entity_poly.entity_id
_entity_poly.type
_entity_poly.pdbx_seq_one_letter_code
_entity_poly.pdbx_strand_id
1 'polypeptide(L)'
;MPRYFFHVSGVSLFTDTLGAELANDAEAWSAAVVSCGELLQDIDGKMPDRAEVRVTVKDDTDRLVAVVRFTGERQSPVEEPPILAKEVPQRILAAMDTALDWIRDVHDPENYGPFASHLAVAALTSLEEGDRVGDGLVVRRETIQ
;
A
#
# COMPACT_ATOMS: atom_id res chain seq x y z
N MET A 1 8.90 -3.65 -42.08
CA MET A 1 9.18 -3.37 -40.66
C MET A 1 9.04 -4.69 -39.92
N PRO A 2 9.91 -5.01 -38.94
CA PRO A 2 9.78 -6.24 -38.16
C PRO A 2 8.47 -6.26 -37.38
N ARG A 3 7.90 -7.46 -37.22
CA ARG A 3 6.64 -7.67 -36.52
C ARG A 3 6.92 -8.29 -35.15
N TYR A 4 6.26 -7.75 -34.13
CA TYR A 4 6.40 -8.19 -32.74
C TYR A 4 5.06 -8.64 -32.18
N PHE A 5 5.07 -9.70 -31.38
CA PHE A 5 3.90 -10.34 -30.79
C PHE A 5 3.96 -10.20 -29.27
N PHE A 6 2.87 -9.71 -28.68
CA PHE A 6 2.77 -9.42 -27.25
C PHE A 6 1.89 -10.45 -26.54
N HIS A 7 2.50 -11.35 -25.77
CA HIS A 7 1.80 -12.39 -25.05
C HIS A 7 1.72 -12.05 -23.56
N VAL A 8 0.51 -12.07 -23.00
CA VAL A 8 0.27 -11.87 -21.56
C VAL A 8 -0.07 -13.20 -20.90
N SER A 9 0.53 -13.42 -19.74
CA SER A 9 0.28 -14.59 -18.89
C SER A 9 0.24 -14.20 -17.41
N GLY A 10 -0.37 -15.06 -16.58
CA GLY A 10 -0.55 -14.83 -15.14
C GLY A 10 -2.02 -14.55 -14.81
N VAL A 11 -2.31 -13.37 -14.24
CA VAL A 11 -3.70 -12.95 -13.90
C VAL A 11 -4.60 -12.87 -15.14
N SER A 12 -4.04 -12.51 -16.29
CA SER A 12 -4.73 -12.48 -17.58
C SER A 12 -3.96 -13.34 -18.58
N LEU A 13 -4.70 -14.08 -19.42
CA LEU A 13 -4.15 -14.88 -20.51
C LEU A 13 -4.55 -14.22 -21.82
N PHE A 14 -3.55 -13.70 -22.54
CA PHE A 14 -3.75 -13.14 -23.87
C PHE A 14 -2.61 -13.58 -24.78
N THR A 15 -2.96 -14.13 -25.93
CA THR A 15 -1.98 -14.48 -26.97
C THR A 15 -2.26 -13.61 -28.18
N ASP A 16 -1.36 -12.66 -28.43
CA ASP A 16 -1.40 -11.86 -29.65
C ASP A 16 -1.07 -12.71 -30.88
N THR A 17 -2.02 -12.78 -31.82
CA THR A 17 -1.88 -13.46 -33.10
C THR A 17 -1.71 -12.50 -34.28
N LEU A 18 -1.95 -11.20 -34.07
CA LEU A 18 -1.87 -10.20 -35.13
C LEU A 18 -0.47 -9.60 -35.22
N GLY A 19 0.12 -9.32 -34.06
CA GLY A 19 1.39 -8.63 -33.92
C GLY A 19 1.32 -7.16 -34.34
N ALA A 20 2.29 -6.37 -33.89
CA ALA A 20 2.47 -4.97 -34.27
C ALA A 20 3.74 -4.80 -35.12
N GLU A 21 3.67 -3.99 -36.17
CA GLU A 21 4.84 -3.60 -36.94
C GLU A 21 5.54 -2.42 -36.26
N LEU A 22 6.77 -2.64 -35.79
CA LEU A 22 7.56 -1.63 -35.08
C LEU A 22 8.92 -1.48 -35.76
N ALA A 23 9.59 -0.36 -35.55
CA ALA A 23 10.85 -0.05 -36.20
C ALA A 23 12.00 -0.95 -35.72
N ASN A 24 12.05 -1.29 -34.43
CA ASN A 24 13.15 -2.04 -33.81
C ASN A 24 12.78 -2.58 -32.41
N ASP A 25 13.70 -3.39 -31.84
CA ASP A 25 13.57 -4.01 -30.51
C ASP A 25 13.37 -2.97 -29.39
N ALA A 26 13.91 -1.74 -29.52
CA ALA A 26 13.77 -0.69 -28.50
C ALA A 26 12.35 -0.09 -28.49
N GLU A 27 11.74 0.06 -29.66
CA GLU A 27 10.33 0.45 -29.78
C GLU A 27 9.42 -0.66 -29.26
N ALA A 28 9.73 -1.93 -29.55
CA ALA A 28 9.02 -3.09 -29.01
C ALA A 28 9.09 -3.15 -27.48
N TRP A 29 10.26 -2.86 -26.89
CA TRP A 29 10.42 -2.72 -25.44
C TRP A 29 9.55 -1.59 -24.87
N SER A 30 9.59 -0.40 -25.48
CA SER A 30 8.79 0.74 -25.04
C SER A 30 7.29 0.42 -25.07
N ALA A 31 6.81 -0.19 -26.16
CA ALA A 31 5.44 -0.64 -26.30
C ALA A 31 5.07 -1.68 -25.22
N ALA A 32 5.96 -2.62 -24.91
CA ALA A 32 5.72 -3.64 -23.89
C ALA A 32 5.49 -3.03 -22.49
N VAL A 33 6.28 -2.02 -22.13
CA VAL A 33 6.15 -1.33 -20.84
C VAL A 33 4.83 -0.54 -20.78
N VAL A 34 4.48 0.16 -21.86
CA VAL A 34 3.22 0.92 -21.95
C VAL A 34 2.01 -0.02 -21.84
N SER A 35 1.97 -1.09 -22.63
CA SER A 35 0.87 -2.06 -22.59
C SER A 35 0.78 -2.80 -21.25
N CYS A 36 1.91 -3.05 -20.60
CA CYS A 36 1.89 -3.59 -19.24
C CYS A 36 1.24 -2.60 -18.25
N GLY A 37 1.50 -1.30 -18.37
CA GLY A 37 0.87 -0.27 -17.55
C GLY A 37 -0.65 -0.19 -17.77
N GLU A 38 -1.10 -0.23 -19.02
CA GLU A 38 -2.53 -0.27 -19.37
C GLU A 38 -3.22 -1.52 -18.78
N LEU A 39 -2.56 -2.68 -18.89
CA LEU A 39 -3.09 -3.92 -18.31
C LEU A 39 -3.19 -3.86 -16.79
N LEU A 40 -2.24 -3.22 -16.10
CA LEU A 40 -2.33 -3.01 -14.65
C LEU A 40 -3.52 -2.12 -14.28
N GLN A 41 -3.81 -1.10 -15.09
CA GLN A 41 -4.97 -0.24 -14.90
C GLN A 41 -6.29 -1.02 -15.06
N ASP A 42 -6.37 -1.93 -16.04
CA ASP A 42 -7.57 -2.75 -16.28
C ASP A 42 -7.89 -3.74 -15.15
N ILE A 43 -6.85 -4.23 -14.47
CA ILE A 43 -6.95 -5.19 -13.35
C ILE A 43 -6.97 -4.52 -11.97
N ASP A 44 -6.98 -3.19 -11.90
CA ASP A 44 -7.07 -2.46 -10.63
C ASP A 44 -8.30 -2.91 -9.81
N GLY A 45 -8.08 -3.08 -8.51
CA GLY A 45 -9.06 -3.62 -7.56
C GLY A 45 -9.44 -5.10 -7.76
N LYS A 46 -8.95 -5.78 -8.79
CA LYS A 46 -9.24 -7.20 -9.10
C LYS A 46 -8.03 -8.11 -8.95
N MET A 47 -6.86 -7.55 -8.67
CA MET A 47 -5.62 -8.30 -8.57
C MET A 47 -5.63 -9.23 -7.34
N PRO A 48 -5.41 -10.56 -7.51
CA PRO A 48 -5.37 -11.51 -6.41
C PRO A 48 -4.26 -11.24 -5.40
N ASP A 49 -4.42 -11.77 -4.19
CA ASP A 49 -3.35 -11.82 -3.20
C ASP A 49 -2.20 -12.69 -3.74
N ARG A 50 -1.03 -12.07 -3.97
CA ARG A 50 0.13 -12.65 -4.67
C ARG A 50 -0.13 -12.96 -6.14
N ALA A 51 -0.18 -11.91 -6.93
CA ALA A 51 -0.41 -12.01 -8.36
C ALA A 51 0.84 -11.67 -9.16
N GLU A 52 1.09 -12.45 -10.23
CA GLU A 52 2.10 -12.19 -11.24
C GLU A 52 1.40 -11.88 -12.56
N VAL A 53 1.86 -10.83 -13.22
CA VAL A 53 1.53 -10.50 -14.61
C VAL A 53 2.84 -10.52 -15.39
N ARG A 54 2.83 -11.21 -16.53
CA ARG A 54 3.99 -11.31 -17.40
C ARG A 54 3.60 -10.99 -18.84
N VAL A 55 4.25 -9.97 -19.39
CA VAL A 55 4.20 -9.63 -20.82
C VAL A 55 5.48 -10.13 -21.49
N THR A 56 5.33 -10.98 -22.50
CA THR A 56 6.42 -11.57 -23.28
C THR A 56 6.34 -11.03 -24.70
N VAL A 57 7.42 -10.46 -25.20
CA VAL A 57 7.49 -9.95 -26.58
C VAL A 57 8.40 -10.83 -27.40
N LYS A 58 7.86 -11.32 -28.51
CA LYS A 58 8.63 -12.09 -29.50
C LYS A 58 8.59 -11.40 -30.85
N ASP A 59 9.62 -11.61 -31.67
CA ASP A 59 9.58 -11.21 -33.07
C ASP A 59 8.95 -12.29 -33.97
N ASP A 60 8.91 -12.04 -35.28
CA ASP A 60 8.40 -12.94 -36.31
C ASP A 60 9.22 -14.22 -36.51
N THR A 61 10.42 -14.30 -35.95
CA THR A 61 11.25 -15.51 -35.89
C THR A 61 11.04 -16.32 -34.61
N ASP A 62 10.06 -15.94 -33.78
CA ASP A 62 9.82 -16.46 -32.42
C ASP A 62 10.97 -16.18 -31.44
N ARG A 63 11.90 -15.27 -31.77
CA ARG A 63 12.97 -14.87 -30.86
C ARG A 63 12.40 -13.98 -29.77
N LEU A 64 12.75 -14.27 -28.53
CA LEU A 64 12.38 -13.48 -27.36
C LEU A 64 13.12 -12.14 -27.38
N VAL A 65 12.36 -11.04 -27.44
CA VAL A 65 12.88 -9.67 -27.47
C VAL A 65 12.84 -9.05 -26.09
N ALA A 66 11.74 -9.23 -25.35
CA ALA A 66 11.58 -8.66 -24.02
C ALA A 66 10.66 -9.49 -23.12
N VAL A 67 10.86 -9.35 -21.81
CA VAL A 67 9.92 -9.84 -20.79
C VAL A 67 9.73 -8.75 -19.75
N VAL A 68 8.49 -8.30 -19.57
CA VAL A 68 8.08 -7.43 -18.46
C VAL A 68 7.35 -8.29 -17.44
N ARG A 69 7.75 -8.19 -16.17
CA ARG A 69 7.10 -8.90 -15.05
C ARG A 69 6.67 -7.90 -14.00
N PHE A 70 5.43 -8.03 -13.55
CA PHE A 70 4.90 -7.32 -12.42
C PHE A 70 4.41 -8.31 -11.38
N THR A 71 4.82 -8.11 -10.13
CA THR A 71 4.42 -8.95 -9.00
C THR A 71 3.83 -8.05 -7.92
N GLY A 72 2.61 -8.37 -7.48
CA GLY A 72 1.93 -7.66 -6.41
C GLY A 72 1.64 -8.59 -5.25
N GLU A 73 1.99 -8.18 -4.03
CA GLU A 73 1.63 -8.87 -2.79
C GLU A 73 0.72 -7.97 -1.96
N ARG A 74 -0.50 -8.41 -1.71
CA ARG A 74 -1.39 -7.75 -0.76
C ARG A 74 -1.11 -8.29 0.63
N GLN A 75 -0.78 -7.41 1.57
CA GLN A 75 -0.93 -7.77 2.97
C GLN A 75 -2.43 -7.80 3.26
N SER A 76 -2.97 -8.99 3.54
CA SER A 76 -4.26 -9.06 4.21
C SER A 76 -4.16 -8.18 5.46
N PRO A 77 -5.15 -7.33 5.77
CA PRO A 77 -5.15 -6.67 7.06
C PRO A 77 -4.92 -7.76 8.10
N VAL A 78 -3.96 -7.55 9.00
CA VAL A 78 -3.83 -8.39 10.20
C VAL A 78 -5.25 -8.54 10.70
N GLU A 79 -5.77 -9.78 10.78
CA GLU A 79 -7.00 -10.00 11.54
C GLU A 79 -6.72 -9.36 12.88
N GLU A 80 -7.26 -8.16 13.11
CA GLU A 80 -7.27 -7.60 14.44
C GLU A 80 -7.91 -8.72 15.26
N PRO A 81 -7.17 -9.35 16.21
CA PRO A 81 -7.78 -10.34 17.07
C PRO A 81 -9.07 -9.70 17.54
N PRO A 82 -10.21 -10.39 17.41
CA PRO A 82 -11.53 -9.78 17.57
C PRO A 82 -11.39 -8.88 18.76
N ILE A 83 -11.51 -7.56 18.55
CA ILE A 83 -11.36 -6.60 19.63
C ILE A 83 -12.36 -7.11 20.63
N LEU A 84 -11.86 -7.86 21.61
CA LEU A 84 -12.64 -8.24 22.74
C LEU A 84 -13.04 -6.85 23.18
N ALA A 85 -14.34 -6.62 23.30
CA ALA A 85 -14.88 -5.45 23.95
C ALA A 85 -14.44 -5.47 25.43
N LYS A 86 -13.13 -5.60 25.70
CA LYS A 86 -12.42 -5.10 26.84
C LYS A 86 -12.46 -3.61 26.62
N GLU A 87 -13.58 -3.05 27.08
CA GLU A 87 -13.65 -1.75 27.71
C GLU A 87 -12.29 -1.06 27.66
N VAL A 88 -12.12 -0.10 26.74
CA VAL A 88 -11.00 0.83 26.84
C VAL A 88 -11.11 1.39 28.24
N PRO A 89 -10.16 1.11 29.16
CA PRO A 89 -10.31 1.55 30.54
C PRO A 89 -10.51 3.05 30.51
N GLN A 90 -11.49 3.57 31.26
CA GLN A 90 -11.83 5.00 31.29
C GLN A 90 -10.60 5.91 31.49
N ARG A 91 -9.54 5.37 32.08
CA ARG A 91 -8.23 6.02 32.27
C ARG A 91 -7.51 6.32 30.94
N ILE A 92 -7.61 5.46 29.93
CA ILE A 92 -7.02 5.67 28.60
C ILE A 92 -7.83 6.72 27.82
N LEU A 93 -9.16 6.67 27.90
CA LEU A 93 -10.03 7.69 27.31
C LEU A 93 -9.76 9.07 27.93
N ALA A 94 -9.68 9.15 29.27
CA ALA A 94 -9.33 10.38 29.97
C ALA A 94 -7.91 10.88 29.63
N ALA A 95 -6.95 9.97 29.43
CA ALA A 95 -5.59 10.31 29.01
C ALA A 95 -5.57 10.89 27.57
N MET A 96 -6.37 10.33 26.66
CA MET A 96 -6.52 10.83 25.29
C MET A 96 -7.18 12.22 25.27
N ASP A 97 -8.24 12.44 26.05
CA ASP A 97 -8.88 13.75 26.14
C ASP A 97 -7.92 14.81 26.70
N THR A 98 -7.16 14.45 27.74
CA THR A 98 -6.14 15.35 28.33
C THR A 98 -5.02 15.68 27.32
N ALA A 99 -4.57 14.69 26.54
CA ALA A 99 -3.56 14.89 25.51
C ALA A 99 -4.09 15.74 24.34
N LEU A 100 -5.35 15.54 23.94
CA LEU A 100 -5.99 16.34 22.89
C LEU A 100 -6.20 17.79 23.34
N ASP A 101 -6.59 18.02 24.60
CA ASP A 101 -6.70 19.37 25.16
C ASP A 101 -5.32 20.05 25.27
N TRP A 102 -4.27 19.34 25.68
CA TRP A 102 -2.91 19.88 25.65
C TRP A 102 -2.45 20.23 24.23
N ILE A 103 -2.71 19.37 23.23
CA ILE A 103 -2.39 19.66 21.83
C ILE A 103 -3.14 20.90 21.35
N ARG A 104 -4.42 21.06 21.71
CA ARG A 104 -5.22 22.24 21.37
C ARG A 104 -4.75 23.52 22.05
N ASP A 105 -4.18 23.42 23.25
CA ASP A 105 -3.68 24.57 24.00
C ASP A 105 -2.28 25.00 23.53
N VAL A 106 -1.45 24.03 23.10
CA VAL A 106 -0.09 24.28 22.60
C VAL A 106 -0.05 24.62 21.12
N HIS A 107 -1.04 24.18 20.33
CA HIS A 107 -1.10 24.37 18.89
C HIS A 107 -2.40 25.02 18.41
N ASP A 108 -2.26 25.98 17.49
CA ASP A 108 -3.38 26.69 16.86
C ASP A 108 -4.37 25.67 16.21
N PRO A 109 -5.61 25.59 16.73
CA PRO A 109 -6.58 24.58 16.31
C PRO A 109 -7.01 24.72 14.84
N GLU A 110 -6.77 25.86 14.18
CA GLU A 110 -7.10 26.05 12.77
C GLU A 110 -6.17 25.26 11.83
N ASN A 111 -5.00 24.82 12.29
CA ASN A 111 -3.96 24.23 11.43
C ASN A 111 -3.94 22.69 11.37
N TYR A 112 -4.68 21.99 12.24
CA TYR A 112 -4.51 20.54 12.40
C TYR A 112 -5.65 19.66 11.89
N GLY A 113 -6.77 20.24 11.46
CA GLY A 113 -7.84 19.56 10.72
C GLY A 113 -8.16 18.13 11.21
N PRO A 114 -8.43 17.16 10.32
CA PRO A 114 -8.81 15.78 10.69
C PRO A 114 -7.64 14.92 11.24
N PHE A 115 -6.44 15.48 11.42
CA PHE A 115 -5.24 14.72 11.80
C PHE A 115 -4.84 14.84 13.28
N ALA A 116 -5.55 15.66 14.07
CA ALA A 116 -5.30 15.81 15.51
C ALA A 116 -5.32 14.46 16.26
N SER A 117 -6.18 13.53 15.85
CA SER A 117 -6.28 12.18 16.42
C SER A 117 -5.01 11.35 16.17
N HIS A 118 -4.40 11.49 15.00
CA HIS A 118 -3.19 10.74 14.63
C HIS A 118 -1.96 11.27 15.39
N LEU A 119 -1.88 12.59 15.60
CA LEU A 119 -0.86 13.23 16.42
C LEU A 119 -0.97 12.84 17.90
N ALA A 120 -2.19 12.75 18.45
CA ALA A 120 -2.40 12.28 19.81
C ALA A 120 -1.95 10.83 20.01
N VAL A 121 -2.26 9.95 19.05
CA VAL A 121 -1.82 8.54 19.08
C VAL A 121 -0.29 8.44 18.90
N ALA A 122 0.31 9.23 18.02
CA ALA A 122 1.76 9.29 17.83
C ALA A 122 2.50 9.81 19.08
N ALA A 123 1.93 10.82 19.76
CA ALA A 123 2.45 11.34 21.02
C ALA A 123 2.36 10.27 22.12
N LEU A 124 1.21 9.63 22.28
CA LEU A 124 1.01 8.58 23.30
C LEU A 124 1.88 7.34 23.08
N THR A 125 2.20 7.00 21.83
CA THR A 125 3.09 5.87 21.49
C THR A 125 4.58 6.20 21.62
N SER A 126 4.93 7.49 21.70
CA SER A 126 6.31 7.96 21.92
C SER A 126 6.64 8.16 23.40
N LEU A 127 5.66 8.05 24.30
CA LEU A 127 5.88 8.20 25.74
C LEU A 127 6.52 6.95 26.33
N GLU A 128 7.56 7.16 27.13
CA GLU A 128 8.24 6.11 27.86
C GLU A 128 7.60 5.90 29.24
N GLU A 129 7.89 4.75 29.85
CA GLU A 129 7.39 4.45 31.19
C GLU A 129 7.92 5.47 32.20
N GLY A 130 7.01 6.11 32.94
CA GLY A 130 7.34 7.18 33.89
C GLY A 130 7.13 8.59 33.35
N ASP A 131 6.88 8.76 32.05
CA ASP A 131 6.58 10.08 31.49
C ASP A 131 5.28 10.65 32.04
N ARG A 132 5.27 11.98 32.23
CA ARG A 132 4.13 12.72 32.75
C ARG A 132 3.35 13.37 31.61
N VAL A 133 2.05 13.11 31.57
CA VAL A 133 1.12 13.75 30.63
C VAL A 133 0.17 14.63 31.43
N GLY A 134 0.34 15.95 31.31
CA GLY A 134 -0.43 16.94 32.06
C GLY A 134 -0.22 16.89 33.59
N ASP A 135 -1.11 17.56 34.32
CA ASP A 135 -1.07 17.62 35.79
C ASP A 135 -1.63 16.32 36.41
N GLY A 136 -0.78 15.28 36.43
CA GLY A 136 -0.95 14.14 37.35
C GLY A 136 -1.04 12.76 36.72
N LEU A 137 -0.98 12.61 35.40
CA LEU A 137 -0.96 11.30 34.75
C LEU A 137 0.48 10.83 34.53
N VAL A 138 0.83 9.65 35.06
CA VAL A 138 2.13 8.99 34.83
C VAL A 138 1.91 7.75 33.99
N VAL A 139 2.62 7.63 32.88
CA VAL A 139 2.57 6.47 31.99
C VAL A 139 3.15 5.24 32.70
N ARG A 140 2.36 4.16 32.79
CA ARG A 140 2.79 2.86 33.32
C ARG A 140 2.49 1.76 32.31
N ARG A 141 3.48 0.92 31.99
CA ARG A 141 3.27 -0.27 31.16
C ARG A 141 2.67 -1.38 32.01
N GLU A 142 1.42 -1.75 31.76
CA GLU A 142 0.89 -3.00 32.29
C GLU A 142 1.41 -4.16 31.42
N THR A 143 2.23 -5.02 32.03
CA THR A 143 2.62 -6.28 31.41
C THR A 143 1.45 -7.24 31.55
N ILE A 144 0.76 -7.51 30.44
CA ILE A 144 -0.27 -8.56 30.40
C ILE A 144 0.48 -9.90 30.35
N GLN A 145 0.45 -10.66 31.45
CA GLN A 145 0.92 -12.05 31.50
C GLN A 145 -0.04 -13.00 30.78
#